data_AF-A0A2D7A971-F1
#
_entry.id   AF-A0A2D7A971-F1
#
_cell.length_a   1.000
_cell.length_b   1.000
_cell.length_c   1.000
_cell.angle_alpha   90.00
_cell.angle_beta   90.00
_cell.angle_gamma   90.00
#
_symmetry.space_group_name_H-M   'P 1'
#
loop_
_entity.id
_entity.type
_entity.pdbx_description
1 polymer ?
#
loop_
_entity_poly.entity_id
_entity_poly.type
_entity_poly.pdbx_seq_one_letter_code
_entity_poly.pdbx_strand_id
1 'polypeptide(L)'
;MITPETQLKWLPTRYEGLRRLNRFLPHAGQQYSRLRNFDYGPLRNNHVSSLSPWIRHRSLLETEILREVLKKHSYATAEKFIQEVFWRTYWKGWLELRPDVWSTYCGSVRDLTECSMANRESRKKITAAYSGDTGIGCFDSWVKELITHGYLHNHARMWFASIWIFWLGIPWQLGADFFLQNLLDGDPATNTLSWRWVAGLHTKGKVYLPRPDNIKKFTGGRFSPIKQPLNQTPSLYNEPPPPRQLDIITCWNKNRQTGLLLTEDDMLPEFLGTPTNDFRCCAILNSSNHRSPIGISKQVAAFVNGGLQDSLTNFLRLTQIPQDHVFQTESVDRLALWLAKVDIEQIVVAYAPVGPAQEALDLLDTKLLPLGIDMVRVLRREDSIAWPHATKGFFKFKEKIPSFLKDINNCIKTAT
;
A
#
# COMPACT_ATOMS: atom_id res chain seq x y z
N MET A 1 23.67 31.25 -7.82
CA MET A 1 22.20 31.31 -7.69
C MET A 1 21.65 29.92 -7.98
N ILE A 2 21.37 29.15 -6.92
CA ILE A 2 20.72 27.84 -7.01
C ILE A 2 19.22 28.14 -7.00
N THR A 3 18.53 27.79 -8.08
CA THR A 3 17.07 27.91 -8.19
C THR A 3 16.39 27.10 -7.08
N PRO A 4 15.20 27.52 -6.59
CA PRO A 4 14.47 26.81 -5.55
C PRO A 4 14.29 25.35 -5.96
N GLU A 5 14.74 24.46 -5.08
CA GLU A 5 14.87 23.02 -5.27
C GLU A 5 13.56 22.43 -5.80
N THR A 6 13.62 21.77 -6.96
CA THR A 6 12.49 21.07 -7.58
C THR A 6 12.00 19.95 -6.67
N GLN A 7 10.99 20.23 -5.85
CA GLN A 7 10.29 19.24 -5.04
C GLN A 7 9.82 18.07 -5.94
N LEU A 8 10.08 16.83 -5.53
CA LEU A 8 9.46 15.65 -6.12
C LEU A 8 7.94 15.84 -6.15
N LYS A 9 7.36 16.05 -7.32
CA LYS A 9 5.92 16.26 -7.48
C LYS A 9 5.22 14.91 -7.70
N TRP A 10 4.40 14.52 -6.74
CA TRP A 10 3.54 13.34 -6.81
C TRP A 10 2.14 13.80 -7.20
N LEU A 11 1.87 13.87 -8.51
CA LEU A 11 0.53 14.21 -9.00
C LEU A 11 -0.37 12.98 -8.87
N PRO A 12 -1.50 13.05 -8.16
CA PRO A 12 -2.35 11.90 -7.89
C PRO A 12 -3.28 11.60 -9.06
N THR A 13 -2.73 11.42 -10.26
CA THR A 13 -3.50 11.06 -11.46
C THR A 13 -2.95 9.80 -12.10
N ARG A 14 -3.83 9.00 -12.71
CA ARG A 14 -3.43 7.84 -13.50
C ARG A 14 -2.46 8.22 -14.63
N TYR A 15 -2.68 9.37 -15.27
CA TYR A 15 -1.79 9.89 -16.31
C TYR A 15 -0.34 10.05 -15.82
N GLU A 16 -0.13 10.61 -14.62
CA GLU A 16 1.21 10.75 -14.06
C GLU A 16 1.85 9.39 -13.75
N GLY A 17 1.07 8.45 -13.22
CA GLY A 17 1.51 7.08 -12.98
C GLY A 17 1.99 6.39 -14.27
N LEU A 18 1.22 6.51 -15.35
CA LEU A 18 1.58 5.99 -16.68
C LEU A 18 2.81 6.70 -17.27
N ARG A 19 2.92 8.02 -17.12
CA ARG A 19 4.09 8.79 -17.55
C ARG A 19 5.37 8.29 -16.87
N ARG A 20 5.30 8.04 -15.56
CA ARG A 20 6.41 7.48 -14.78
C ARG A 20 6.74 6.04 -15.16
N LEU A 21 5.72 5.20 -15.39
CA LEU A 21 5.91 3.85 -15.87
C LEU A 21 6.68 3.87 -17.20
N ASN A 22 6.21 4.64 -18.18
CA ASN A 22 6.85 4.76 -19.49
C ASN A 22 8.31 5.20 -19.42
N ARG A 23 8.64 6.14 -18.51
CA ARG A 23 10.03 6.55 -18.26
C ARG A 23 10.88 5.43 -17.64
N PHE A 24 10.28 4.59 -16.80
CA PHE A 24 10.99 3.48 -16.14
C PHE A 24 11.17 2.25 -17.04
N LEU A 25 10.25 2.00 -17.98
CA LEU A 25 10.23 0.78 -18.80
C LEU A 25 11.59 0.41 -19.43
N PRO A 26 12.38 1.32 -20.04
CA PRO A 26 13.69 0.97 -20.59
C PRO A 26 14.68 0.41 -19.54
N HIS A 27 14.49 0.75 -18.26
CA HIS A 27 15.39 0.44 -17.16
C HIS A 27 14.93 -0.76 -16.30
N ALA A 28 13.75 -1.32 -16.55
CA ALA A 28 13.12 -2.37 -15.74
C ALA A 28 13.84 -3.75 -15.77
N GLY A 29 14.79 -3.94 -16.71
CA GLY A 29 15.58 -5.16 -16.85
C GLY A 29 16.85 -5.21 -16.00
N GLN A 30 18.00 -5.47 -16.64
CA GLN A 30 19.30 -5.66 -15.97
C GLN A 30 19.73 -4.44 -15.14
N GLN A 31 19.40 -3.23 -15.57
CA GLN A 31 19.76 -2.01 -14.85
C GLN A 31 19.08 -1.97 -13.48
N TYR A 32 17.77 -2.21 -13.42
CA TYR A 32 17.04 -2.33 -12.15
C TYR A 32 17.67 -3.40 -11.25
N SER A 33 17.93 -4.60 -11.78
CA SER A 33 18.48 -5.70 -11.00
C SER A 33 19.82 -5.35 -10.31
N ARG A 34 20.70 -4.64 -11.02
CA ARG A 34 22.02 -4.22 -10.50
C ARG A 34 21.95 -3.05 -9.53
N LEU A 35 21.04 -2.11 -9.74
CA LEU A 35 21.10 -0.78 -9.10
C LEU A 35 19.98 -0.51 -8.08
N ARG A 36 18.92 -1.32 -8.01
CA ARG A 36 17.75 -1.11 -7.11
C ARG A 36 18.05 -0.99 -5.61
N ASN A 37 19.28 -1.32 -5.19
CA ASN A 37 19.68 -1.24 -3.79
C ASN A 37 20.32 0.11 -3.45
N PHE A 38 20.70 0.92 -4.45
CA PHE A 38 21.38 2.18 -4.23
C PHE A 38 20.39 3.33 -4.01
N ASP A 39 20.55 4.04 -2.90
CA ASP A 39 19.81 5.26 -2.55
C ASP A 39 20.73 6.48 -2.66
N TYR A 40 20.60 7.23 -3.75
CA TYR A 40 21.31 8.48 -4.00
C TYR A 40 20.56 9.71 -3.50
N GLY A 41 19.37 9.53 -2.92
CA GLY A 41 18.55 10.60 -2.32
C GLY A 41 17.37 11.00 -3.20
N PRO A 42 16.48 11.86 -2.68
CA PRO A 42 15.18 12.14 -3.29
C PRO A 42 15.30 12.82 -4.66
N LEU A 43 16.31 13.65 -4.86
CA LEU A 43 16.48 14.44 -6.09
C LEU A 43 17.36 13.76 -7.16
N ARG A 44 17.79 12.52 -6.93
CA ARG A 44 18.68 11.77 -7.84
C ARG A 44 17.98 10.55 -8.43
N ASN A 45 18.56 10.00 -9.50
CA ASN A 45 18.05 8.78 -10.13
C ASN A 45 18.39 7.55 -9.28
N ASN A 46 17.40 7.00 -8.58
CA ASN A 46 17.57 5.82 -7.73
C ASN A 46 17.35 4.49 -8.49
N HIS A 47 17.21 4.52 -9.81
CA HIS A 47 17.07 3.32 -10.66
C HIS A 47 15.91 2.38 -10.25
N VAL A 48 14.88 2.95 -9.63
CA VAL A 48 13.63 2.29 -9.26
C VAL A 48 12.45 2.98 -9.96
N SER A 49 11.32 2.30 -10.04
CA SER A 49 10.16 2.80 -10.78
C SER A 49 9.47 3.99 -10.12
N SER A 50 9.57 4.09 -8.80
CA SER A 50 8.83 5.07 -8.00
C SER A 50 7.32 5.07 -8.31
N LEU A 51 6.75 3.88 -8.57
CA LEU A 51 5.33 3.71 -8.93
C LEU A 51 4.44 3.34 -7.74
N SER A 52 5.01 3.01 -6.58
CA SER A 52 4.27 2.51 -5.42
C SER A 52 3.11 3.41 -4.97
N PRO A 53 3.15 4.76 -5.06
CA PRO A 53 1.99 5.58 -4.76
C PRO A 53 0.76 5.29 -5.63
N TRP A 54 0.94 5.01 -6.93
CA TRP A 54 -0.18 4.65 -7.81
C TRP A 54 -0.63 3.20 -7.64
N ILE A 55 0.32 2.29 -7.41
CA ILE A 55 0.03 0.85 -7.24
C ILE A 55 -0.68 0.58 -5.91
N ARG A 56 -0.35 1.31 -4.83
CA ARG A 56 -1.05 1.20 -3.53
C ARG A 56 -2.56 1.36 -3.71
N HIS A 57 -2.95 2.33 -4.53
CA HIS A 57 -4.32 2.76 -4.74
C HIS A 57 -4.98 2.13 -5.98
N ARG A 58 -4.23 1.29 -6.70
CA ARG A 58 -4.61 0.73 -8.01
C ARG A 58 -5.14 1.78 -8.99
N SER A 59 -4.63 3.01 -8.96
CA SER A 59 -4.75 3.91 -10.11
C SER A 59 -3.81 3.48 -11.25
N LEU A 60 -2.87 2.59 -10.95
CA LEU A 60 -2.07 1.80 -11.89
C LEU A 60 -2.01 0.34 -11.39
N LEU A 61 -2.32 -0.63 -12.27
CA LEU A 61 -2.39 -2.04 -11.89
C LEU A 61 -1.03 -2.75 -11.97
N GLU A 62 -0.81 -3.70 -11.07
CA GLU A 62 0.34 -4.61 -11.12
C GLU A 62 0.41 -5.37 -12.46
N THR A 63 -0.73 -5.84 -12.95
CA THR A 63 -0.84 -6.61 -14.19
C THR A 63 -0.51 -5.77 -15.43
N GLU A 64 -0.94 -4.51 -15.43
CA GLU A 64 -0.61 -3.52 -16.47
C GLU A 64 0.91 -3.28 -16.51
N ILE A 65 1.53 -3.06 -15.34
CA ILE A 65 2.98 -2.86 -15.22
C ILE A 65 3.74 -4.10 -15.72
N LEU A 66 3.35 -5.29 -15.26
CA LEU A 66 4.00 -6.54 -15.63
C LEU A 66 3.93 -6.77 -17.14
N ARG A 67 2.78 -6.48 -17.76
CA ARG A 67 2.59 -6.57 -19.21
C ARG A 67 3.51 -5.62 -19.96
N GLU A 68 3.55 -4.35 -19.59
CA GLU A 68 4.40 -3.36 -20.28
C GLU A 68 5.89 -3.66 -20.11
N VAL A 69 6.31 -4.18 -18.96
CA VAL A 69 7.68 -4.65 -18.75
C VAL A 69 8.00 -5.84 -19.64
N LEU A 70 7.11 -6.83 -19.74
CA LEU A 70 7.31 -8.03 -20.56
C LEU A 70 7.24 -7.74 -22.07
N LYS A 71 6.63 -6.64 -22.50
CA LYS A 71 6.72 -6.14 -23.89
C LYS A 71 8.11 -5.59 -24.23
N LYS A 72 8.89 -5.14 -23.23
CA LYS A 72 10.20 -4.50 -23.43
C LYS A 72 11.39 -5.38 -23.05
N HIS A 73 11.20 -6.30 -22.10
CA HIS A 73 12.25 -7.15 -21.56
C HIS A 73 11.79 -8.59 -21.50
N SER A 74 12.71 -9.53 -21.72
CA SER A 74 12.44 -10.94 -21.44
C SER A 74 12.16 -11.16 -19.96
N TYR A 75 11.40 -12.21 -19.62
CA TYR A 75 11.17 -12.61 -18.23
C TYR A 75 12.48 -12.76 -17.46
N ALA A 76 13.49 -13.41 -18.05
CA ALA A 76 14.79 -13.62 -17.40
C ALA A 76 15.51 -12.30 -17.08
N THR A 77 15.42 -11.31 -17.98
CA THR A 77 16.04 -10.00 -17.79
C THR A 77 15.31 -9.15 -16.74
N ALA A 78 13.99 -9.24 -16.67
CA ALA A 78 13.16 -8.47 -15.75
C ALA A 78 12.75 -9.22 -14.47
N GLU A 79 13.23 -10.45 -14.26
CA GLU A 79 12.80 -11.36 -13.19
C GLU A 79 12.82 -10.67 -11.82
N LYS A 80 13.88 -9.88 -11.56
CA LYS A 80 14.02 -9.16 -10.31
C LYS A 80 12.94 -8.11 -10.12
N PHE A 81 12.59 -7.32 -11.13
CA PHE A 81 11.51 -6.34 -11.03
C PHE A 81 10.15 -7.02 -10.87
N ILE A 82 9.91 -8.09 -11.65
CA ILE A 82 8.68 -8.90 -11.57
C ILE A 82 8.47 -9.45 -10.16
N GLN A 83 9.51 -10.00 -9.54
CA GLN A 83 9.45 -10.47 -8.15
C GLN A 83 9.03 -9.36 -7.17
N GLU A 84 9.45 -8.13 -7.39
CA GLU A 84 9.18 -7.01 -6.48
C GLU A 84 7.74 -6.51 -6.62
N VAL A 85 7.15 -6.62 -7.82
CA VAL A 85 5.70 -6.46 -8.01
C VAL A 85 4.96 -7.57 -7.25
N PHE A 86 5.38 -8.82 -7.39
CA PHE A 86 4.74 -9.95 -6.71
C PHE A 86 4.97 -9.99 -5.19
N TRP A 87 6.01 -9.35 -4.66
CA TRP A 87 6.17 -9.16 -3.21
C TRP A 87 4.98 -8.38 -2.63
N ARG A 88 4.47 -7.38 -3.34
CA ARG A 88 3.25 -6.66 -2.94
C ARG A 88 2.04 -7.59 -2.93
N THR A 89 1.81 -8.34 -4.01
CA THR A 89 0.70 -9.30 -4.11
C THR A 89 0.77 -10.37 -3.03
N TYR A 90 1.97 -10.90 -2.77
CA TYR A 90 2.22 -11.86 -1.71
C TYR A 90 1.90 -11.27 -0.33
N TRP A 91 2.35 -10.06 -0.02
CA TRP A 91 2.06 -9.44 1.27
C TRP A 91 0.58 -9.15 1.48
N LYS A 92 -0.12 -8.64 0.45
CA LYS A 92 -1.58 -8.48 0.48
C LYS A 92 -2.26 -9.81 0.78
N GLY A 93 -1.97 -10.85 0.01
CA GLY A 93 -2.54 -12.19 0.23
C GLY A 93 -2.17 -12.77 1.60
N TRP A 94 -0.93 -12.59 2.06
CA TRP A 94 -0.50 -13.13 3.35
C TRP A 94 -1.27 -12.51 4.52
N LEU A 95 -1.47 -11.18 4.49
CA LEU A 95 -2.26 -10.47 5.51
C LEU A 95 -3.74 -10.82 5.38
N GLU A 96 -4.26 -10.94 4.17
CA GLU A 96 -5.65 -11.29 3.90
C GLU A 96 -6.02 -12.66 4.48
N LEU A 97 -5.07 -13.61 4.44
CA LEU A 97 -5.21 -14.92 5.05
C LEU A 97 -5.06 -14.89 6.59
N ARG A 98 -4.62 -13.77 7.17
CA ARG A 98 -4.29 -13.61 8.61
C ARG A 98 -4.69 -12.22 9.14
N PRO A 99 -5.98 -11.86 9.07
CA PRO A 99 -6.46 -10.51 9.40
C PRO A 99 -6.10 -10.08 10.84
N ASP A 100 -6.04 -11.01 11.78
CA ASP A 100 -5.72 -10.72 13.19
C ASP A 100 -4.35 -10.05 13.39
N VAL A 101 -3.43 -10.22 12.44
CA VAL A 101 -2.13 -9.53 12.47
C VAL A 101 -2.29 -8.02 12.37
N TRP A 102 -3.26 -7.55 11.59
CA TRP A 102 -3.57 -6.14 11.45
C TRP A 102 -4.29 -5.61 12.70
N SER A 103 -5.34 -6.29 13.17
CA SER A 103 -6.08 -5.85 14.36
C SER A 103 -5.20 -5.81 15.61
N THR A 104 -4.32 -6.80 15.80
CA THR A 104 -3.32 -6.83 16.89
C THR A 104 -2.33 -5.67 16.78
N TYR A 105 -1.89 -5.34 15.56
CA TYR A 105 -1.03 -4.19 15.32
C TYR A 105 -1.74 -2.88 15.69
N CYS A 106 -2.98 -2.67 15.24
CA CYS A 106 -3.76 -1.48 15.54
C CYS A 106 -3.98 -1.30 17.06
N GLY A 107 -4.32 -2.38 17.78
CA GLY A 107 -4.42 -2.36 19.24
C GLY A 107 -3.10 -1.97 19.90
N SER A 108 -1.99 -2.59 19.47
CA SER A 108 -0.65 -2.29 20.00
C SER A 108 -0.25 -0.83 19.80
N VAL A 109 -0.59 -0.21 18.67
CA VAL A 109 -0.30 1.21 18.42
C VAL A 109 -1.02 2.11 19.43
N ARG A 110 -2.29 1.83 19.73
CA ARG A 110 -3.07 2.60 20.72
C ARG A 110 -2.43 2.48 22.11
N ASP A 111 -2.23 1.26 22.57
CA ASP A 111 -1.66 0.97 23.90
C ASP A 111 -0.27 1.59 24.07
N LEU A 112 0.60 1.45 23.06
CA LEU A 112 1.96 1.98 23.09
C LEU A 112 1.99 3.50 23.01
N THR A 113 1.07 4.13 22.30
CA THR A 113 0.98 5.60 22.23
C THR A 113 0.66 6.17 23.61
N GLU A 114 -0.32 5.59 24.30
CA GLU A 114 -0.70 5.99 25.66
C GLU A 114 0.45 5.75 26.66
N CYS A 115 1.01 4.53 26.67
CA CYS A 115 2.06 4.14 27.61
C CYS A 115 3.37 4.90 27.39
N SER A 116 3.80 5.08 26.14
CA SER A 116 5.05 5.77 25.81
C SER A 116 4.99 7.25 26.20
N MET A 117 3.79 7.81 26.22
CA MET A 117 3.60 9.18 26.68
C MET A 117 3.77 9.29 28.19
N ALA A 118 3.45 8.28 28.99
CA ALA A 118 3.59 8.34 30.45
C ALA A 118 5.05 8.42 30.94
N ASN A 119 6.02 7.83 30.23
CA ASN A 119 7.44 7.85 30.61
C ASN A 119 8.21 9.00 29.93
N ARG A 120 8.89 9.85 30.72
CA ARG A 120 9.62 11.04 30.21
C ARG A 120 10.76 10.68 29.25
N GLU A 121 11.52 9.63 29.52
CA GLU A 121 12.65 9.22 28.69
C GLU A 121 12.17 8.64 27.36
N SER A 122 11.21 7.71 27.41
CA SER A 122 10.56 7.15 26.21
C SER A 122 9.94 8.25 25.36
N ARG A 123 9.21 9.18 25.97
CA ARG A 123 8.64 10.36 25.31
C ARG A 123 9.72 11.16 24.58
N LYS A 124 10.80 11.56 25.27
CA LYS A 124 11.89 12.34 24.67
C LYS A 124 12.50 11.63 23.47
N LYS A 125 12.73 10.33 23.59
CA LYS A 125 13.35 9.49 22.56
C LYS A 125 12.46 9.34 21.33
N ILE A 126 11.17 9.10 21.54
CA ILE A 126 10.18 8.97 20.46
C ILE A 126 9.97 10.32 19.77
N THR A 127 9.87 11.42 20.53
CA THR A 127 9.78 12.77 19.95
C THR A 127 10.98 13.09 19.06
N ALA A 128 12.20 12.82 19.53
CA ALA A 128 13.42 13.00 18.72
C ALA A 128 13.42 12.13 17.46
N ALA A 129 12.90 10.90 17.55
CA ALA A 129 12.78 10.02 16.40
C ALA A 129 11.76 10.53 15.37
N TYR A 130 10.61 11.05 15.81
CA TYR A 130 9.58 11.61 14.93
C TYR A 130 10.00 12.95 14.31
N SER A 131 10.83 13.76 14.98
CA SER A 131 11.32 15.04 14.44
C SER A 131 12.58 14.90 13.59
N GLY A 132 13.27 13.76 13.68
CA GLY A 132 14.54 13.55 12.98
C GLY A 132 15.67 14.34 13.63
N ASP A 133 15.72 14.32 14.96
CA ASP A 133 16.75 14.96 15.79
C ASP A 133 17.36 13.96 16.78
N THR A 134 17.59 12.72 16.32
CA THR A 134 18.17 11.63 17.11
C THR A 134 19.69 11.74 17.26
N GLY A 135 20.33 12.55 16.41
CA GLY A 135 21.79 12.62 16.29
C GLY A 135 22.37 11.55 15.35
N ILE A 136 21.52 10.69 14.76
CA ILE A 136 21.93 9.68 13.79
C ILE A 136 21.65 10.25 12.39
N GLY A 137 22.67 10.89 11.80
CA GLY A 137 22.49 11.73 10.60
C GLY A 137 21.76 11.09 9.41
N CYS A 138 21.94 9.79 9.16
CA CYS A 138 21.17 9.11 8.11
C CYS A 138 19.69 8.97 8.45
N PHE A 139 19.38 8.57 9.69
CA PHE A 139 18.01 8.42 10.18
C PHE A 139 17.28 9.76 10.19
N ASP A 140 17.92 10.79 10.75
CA ASP A 140 17.39 12.15 10.83
C ASP A 140 17.08 12.73 9.44
N SER A 141 17.96 12.47 8.46
CA SER A 141 17.73 12.83 7.07
C SER A 141 16.55 12.09 6.45
N TRP A 142 16.38 10.79 6.72
CA TRP A 142 15.27 10.00 6.17
C TRP A 142 13.92 10.36 6.78
N VAL A 143 13.87 10.77 8.06
CA VAL A 143 12.67 11.34 8.68
C VAL A 143 12.22 12.58 7.91
N LYS A 144 13.15 13.52 7.68
CA LYS A 144 12.89 14.77 6.95
C LYS A 144 12.49 14.51 5.49
N GLU A 145 13.16 13.56 4.83
CA GLU A 145 12.83 13.13 3.46
C GLU A 145 11.40 12.57 3.38
N LEU A 146 11.03 11.68 4.31
CA LEU A 146 9.71 11.08 4.36
C LEU A 146 8.61 12.12 4.58
N ILE A 147 8.77 13.01 5.58
CA ILE A 147 7.77 14.05 5.88
C ILE A 147 7.63 15.03 4.71
N THR A 148 8.72 15.34 4.01
CA THR A 148 8.73 16.34 2.93
C THR A 148 8.16 15.79 1.62
N HIS A 149 8.47 14.53 1.29
CA HIS A 149 8.18 13.95 -0.02
C HIS A 149 7.12 12.84 0.01
N GLY A 150 6.76 12.34 1.18
CA GLY A 150 5.80 11.24 1.34
C GLY A 150 6.27 9.92 0.72
N TYR A 151 7.58 9.79 0.48
CA TYR A 151 8.19 8.64 -0.15
C TYR A 151 9.60 8.43 0.39
N LEU A 152 9.99 7.17 0.54
CA LEU A 152 11.35 6.79 0.89
C LEU A 152 11.79 5.58 0.06
N HIS A 153 13.08 5.52 -0.31
CA HIS A 153 13.65 4.37 -1.02
C HIS A 153 13.56 3.09 -0.18
N ASN A 154 13.33 1.92 -0.78
CA ASN A 154 13.10 0.67 -0.03
C ASN A 154 14.27 0.31 0.92
N HIS A 155 15.52 0.44 0.49
CA HIS A 155 16.65 0.18 1.39
C HIS A 155 16.73 1.18 2.54
N ALA A 156 16.42 2.45 2.29
CA ALA A 156 16.31 3.45 3.34
C ALA A 156 15.20 3.11 4.34
N ARG A 157 14.05 2.59 3.89
CA ARG A 157 12.99 2.08 4.79
C ARG A 157 13.49 0.92 5.67
N MET A 158 14.23 -0.03 5.10
CA MET A 158 14.78 -1.16 5.85
C MET A 158 15.80 -0.70 6.90
N TRP A 159 16.71 0.21 6.56
CA TRP A 159 17.68 0.76 7.52
C TRP A 159 17.00 1.65 8.56
N PHE A 160 16.02 2.47 8.16
CA PHE A 160 15.20 3.27 9.06
C PHE A 160 14.55 2.40 10.13
N ALA A 161 13.82 1.36 9.71
CA ALA A 161 13.15 0.44 10.63
C ALA A 161 14.16 -0.29 11.53
N SER A 162 15.31 -0.67 10.98
CA SER A 162 16.36 -1.34 11.72
C SER A 162 17.00 -0.44 12.80
N ILE A 163 17.27 0.83 12.47
CA ILE A 163 17.78 1.82 13.43
C ILE A 163 16.72 2.11 14.49
N TRP A 164 15.46 2.30 14.09
CA TRP A 164 14.32 2.50 14.99
C TRP A 164 14.23 1.43 16.07
N ILE A 165 14.28 0.17 15.66
CA ILE A 165 14.13 -0.99 16.54
C ILE A 165 15.41 -1.20 17.37
N PHE A 166 16.57 -1.27 16.72
CA PHE A 166 17.76 -1.82 17.35
C PHE A 166 18.72 -0.77 17.91
N TRP A 167 18.84 0.39 17.28
CA TRP A 167 19.69 1.47 17.80
C TRP A 167 18.91 2.42 18.70
N LEU A 168 17.67 2.75 18.33
CA LEU A 168 16.81 3.58 19.15
C LEU A 168 15.96 2.75 20.11
N GLY A 169 15.88 1.43 20.01
CA GLY A 169 15.14 0.64 21.00
C GLY A 169 13.65 1.01 21.11
N ILE A 170 13.06 1.63 20.09
CA ILE A 170 11.66 2.06 20.09
C ILE A 170 10.80 0.91 19.55
N PRO A 171 9.60 0.65 20.11
CA PRO A 171 8.68 -0.36 19.58
C PRO A 171 8.43 -0.19 18.07
N TRP A 172 8.52 -1.29 17.32
CA TRP A 172 8.41 -1.28 15.86
C TRP A 172 7.05 -0.75 15.39
N GLN A 173 5.99 -0.97 16.18
CA GLN A 173 4.63 -0.56 15.85
C GLN A 173 4.52 0.95 15.67
N LEU A 174 5.19 1.72 16.53
CA LEU A 174 5.20 3.19 16.46
C LEU A 174 5.93 3.69 15.20
N GLY A 175 6.99 3.00 14.78
CA GLY A 175 7.71 3.33 13.55
C GLY A 175 6.92 2.94 12.29
N ALA A 176 6.23 1.80 12.34
CA ALA A 176 5.31 1.38 11.29
C ALA A 176 4.16 2.38 11.13
N ASP A 177 3.60 2.86 12.24
CA ASP A 177 2.54 3.86 12.24
C ASP A 177 3.01 5.20 11.68
N PHE A 178 4.20 5.66 12.07
CA PHE A 178 4.83 6.84 11.48
C PHE A 178 4.98 6.75 9.96
N PHE A 179 5.26 5.57 9.42
CA PHE A 179 5.25 5.38 7.97
C PHE A 179 3.84 5.40 7.37
N LEU A 180 2.82 4.80 8.00
CA LEU A 180 1.44 4.87 7.51
C LEU A 180 0.90 6.30 7.48
N GLN A 181 1.32 7.13 8.44
CA GLN A 181 0.96 8.55 8.48
C GLN A 181 1.55 9.34 7.31
N ASN A 182 2.77 9.01 6.89
CA ASN A 182 3.55 9.87 6.01
C ASN A 182 3.78 9.31 4.59
N LEU A 183 3.64 8.01 4.36
CA LEU A 183 3.82 7.42 3.04
C LEU A 183 2.59 7.58 2.15
N LEU A 184 2.81 8.14 0.96
CA LEU A 184 1.82 8.11 -0.13
C LEU A 184 1.43 6.68 -0.51
N ASP A 185 2.38 5.75 -0.39
CA ASP A 185 2.18 4.32 -0.64
C ASP A 185 1.92 3.50 0.64
N GLY A 186 1.52 4.15 1.74
CA GLY A 186 1.22 3.53 3.02
C GLY A 186 0.14 2.45 2.89
N ASP A 187 0.55 1.19 3.00
CA ASP A 187 -0.30 0.01 2.83
C ASP A 187 -0.36 -0.83 4.11
N PRO A 188 -1.55 -1.20 4.61
CA PRO A 188 -1.69 -2.04 5.80
C PRO A 188 -0.87 -3.34 5.73
N ALA A 189 -0.88 -4.03 4.58
CA ALA A 189 -0.17 -5.29 4.41
C ALA A 189 1.33 -5.06 4.23
N THR A 190 1.74 -4.32 3.20
CA THR A 190 3.17 -4.22 2.90
C THR A 190 3.95 -3.50 3.99
N ASN A 191 3.37 -2.50 4.67
CA ASN A 191 4.04 -1.79 5.75
C ASN A 191 4.17 -2.68 6.99
N THR A 192 3.06 -3.20 7.53
CA THR A 192 3.05 -4.00 8.76
C THR A 192 3.95 -5.22 8.63
N LEU A 193 3.86 -5.95 7.52
CA LEU A 193 4.65 -7.17 7.32
C LEU A 193 6.13 -6.88 7.06
N SER A 194 6.47 -5.76 6.40
CA SER A 194 7.88 -5.37 6.23
C SER A 194 8.54 -4.99 7.56
N TRP A 195 7.83 -4.27 8.43
CA TRP A 195 8.33 -3.97 9.78
C TRP A 195 8.48 -5.20 10.65
N ARG A 196 7.49 -6.09 10.62
CA ARG A 196 7.58 -7.39 11.28
C ARG A 196 8.77 -8.20 10.77
N TRP A 197 9.07 -8.13 9.47
CA TRP A 197 10.21 -8.83 8.88
C TRP A 197 11.53 -8.26 9.39
N VAL A 198 11.70 -6.94 9.47
CA VAL A 198 12.89 -6.31 10.05
C VAL A 198 13.06 -6.67 11.53
N ALA A 199 11.96 -6.68 12.29
CA ALA A 199 11.90 -7.04 13.71
C ALA A 199 12.17 -8.55 13.97
N GLY A 200 12.21 -9.38 12.93
CA GLY A 200 12.45 -10.82 13.02
C GLY A 200 11.23 -11.67 13.41
N LEU A 201 10.04 -11.10 13.25
CA LEU A 201 8.77 -11.75 13.60
C LEU A 201 8.25 -12.72 12.53
N HIS A 202 8.98 -12.89 11.42
CA HIS A 202 8.61 -13.80 10.32
C HIS A 202 9.47 -15.05 10.23
N THR A 203 10.69 -15.04 10.78
CA THR A 203 11.60 -16.19 10.71
C THR A 203 12.44 -16.24 11.96
N LYS A 204 12.34 -17.35 12.69
CA LYS A 204 13.04 -17.58 13.95
C LYS A 204 14.54 -17.31 13.81
N GLY A 205 15.05 -16.41 14.67
CA GLY A 205 16.47 -16.05 14.72
C GLY A 205 16.97 -15.19 13.55
N LYS A 206 16.10 -14.64 12.71
CA LYS A 206 16.49 -13.77 11.58
C LYS A 206 15.97 -12.35 11.79
N VAL A 207 16.84 -11.45 12.23
CA VAL A 207 16.59 -10.01 12.28
C VAL A 207 17.40 -9.26 11.22
N TYR A 208 16.89 -8.13 10.74
CA TYR A 208 17.62 -7.23 9.86
C TYR A 208 18.27 -6.11 10.67
N LEU A 209 19.57 -6.25 10.96
CA LEU A 209 20.35 -5.30 11.78
C LEU A 209 20.92 -4.14 10.97
N PRO A 210 21.11 -2.95 11.59
CA PRO A 210 21.63 -1.79 10.90
C PRO A 210 23.15 -1.94 10.77
N ARG A 211 23.62 -2.18 9.54
CA ARG A 211 25.05 -2.38 9.24
C ARG A 211 25.65 -1.11 8.63
N PRO A 212 26.55 -0.40 9.35
CA PRO A 212 27.20 0.82 8.83
C PRO A 212 27.79 0.70 7.44
N ASP A 213 28.56 -0.36 7.16
CA ASP A 213 29.21 -0.56 5.86
C ASP A 213 28.19 -0.74 4.72
N ASN A 214 27.06 -1.37 5.03
CA ASN A 214 25.98 -1.57 4.07
C ASN A 214 25.30 -0.23 3.75
N ILE A 215 24.98 0.57 4.78
CA ILE A 215 24.42 1.92 4.62
C ILE A 215 25.40 2.78 3.81
N LYS A 216 26.68 2.78 4.15
CA LYS A 216 27.71 3.55 3.43
C LYS A 216 27.80 3.16 1.96
N LYS A 217 27.91 1.86 1.68
CA LYS A 217 28.02 1.35 0.30
C LYS A 217 26.80 1.73 -0.54
N PHE A 218 25.61 1.42 -0.04
CA PHE A 218 24.39 1.55 -0.83
C PHE A 218 23.78 2.96 -0.78
N THR A 219 24.30 3.87 0.05
CA THR A 219 24.03 5.31 -0.10
C THR A 219 25.06 6.03 -0.98
N GLY A 220 25.98 5.29 -1.61
CA GLY A 220 27.06 5.88 -2.40
C GLY A 220 27.97 6.78 -1.59
N GLY A 221 28.12 6.50 -0.29
CA GLY A 221 28.88 7.32 0.65
C GLY A 221 28.15 8.55 1.20
N ARG A 222 26.87 8.78 0.84
CA ARG A 222 26.07 9.88 1.41
C ARG A 222 26.03 9.84 2.93
N PHE A 223 26.04 8.64 3.50
CA PHE A 223 26.11 8.44 4.95
C PHE A 223 27.21 7.45 5.33
N SER A 224 27.77 7.63 6.53
CA SER A 224 28.73 6.70 7.14
C SER A 224 28.47 6.65 8.66
N PRO A 225 27.35 6.05 9.11
CA PRO A 225 26.97 6.09 10.51
C PRO A 225 27.93 5.29 11.38
N ILE A 226 28.17 5.76 12.61
CA ILE A 226 28.95 5.02 13.60
C ILE A 226 28.05 3.95 14.22
N LYS A 227 28.57 2.73 14.41
CA LYS A 227 27.83 1.63 15.02
C LYS A 227 27.43 2.00 16.45
N GLN A 228 26.14 1.89 16.75
CA GLN A 228 25.61 2.06 18.11
C GLN A 228 25.42 0.70 18.81
N PRO A 229 25.39 0.65 20.15
CA PRO A 229 24.93 -0.50 20.92
C PRO A 229 23.50 -0.91 20.53
N LEU A 230 23.20 -2.21 20.63
CA LEU A 230 21.85 -2.71 20.40
C LEU A 230 21.01 -2.51 21.68
N ASN A 231 19.91 -1.79 21.56
CA ASN A 231 18.98 -1.46 22.66
C ASN A 231 17.80 -2.42 22.80
N GLN A 232 17.57 -3.28 21.79
CA GLN A 232 16.56 -4.32 21.84
C GLN A 232 17.19 -5.67 21.53
N THR A 233 16.87 -6.66 22.37
CA THR A 233 17.11 -8.06 22.06
C THR A 233 16.22 -8.45 20.88
N PRO A 234 16.73 -9.16 19.86
CA PRO A 234 15.92 -9.72 18.78
C PRO A 234 14.64 -10.36 19.33
N SER A 235 13.48 -9.95 18.79
CA SER A 235 12.20 -10.43 19.28
C SER A 235 12.09 -11.96 19.17
N LEU A 236 11.39 -12.57 20.13
CA LEU A 236 11.00 -13.96 20.05
C LEU A 236 10.04 -14.09 18.85
N TYR A 237 10.42 -14.93 17.89
CA TYR A 237 9.56 -15.30 16.78
C TYR A 237 8.21 -15.80 17.33
N ASN A 238 7.13 -15.18 16.85
CA ASN A 238 5.77 -15.64 17.10
C ASN A 238 5.31 -16.40 15.86
N GLU A 239 4.90 -17.65 16.04
CA GLU A 239 4.32 -18.42 14.95
C GLU A 239 3.06 -17.71 14.45
N PRO A 240 2.94 -17.42 13.14
CA PRO A 240 1.77 -16.73 12.62
C PRO A 240 0.55 -17.65 12.72
N PRO A 241 -0.66 -17.10 12.87
CA PRO A 241 -1.88 -17.88 12.84
C PRO A 241 -2.00 -18.67 11.52
N PRO A 242 -2.72 -19.80 11.51
CA PRO A 242 -2.97 -20.55 10.28
C PRO A 242 -3.72 -19.67 9.27
N PRO A 243 -3.48 -19.85 7.96
CA PRO A 243 -4.20 -19.08 6.95
C PRO A 243 -5.69 -19.45 6.93
N ARG A 244 -6.57 -18.45 6.88
CA ARG A 244 -8.02 -18.65 6.66
C ARG A 244 -8.32 -19.00 5.20
N GLN A 245 -9.52 -19.52 4.94
CA GLN A 245 -10.07 -19.58 3.59
C GLN A 245 -10.68 -18.23 3.20
N LEU A 246 -10.61 -17.88 1.92
CA LEU A 246 -11.22 -16.66 1.39
C LEU A 246 -12.51 -16.99 0.65
N ASP A 247 -13.56 -16.23 0.93
CA ASP A 247 -14.79 -16.25 0.15
C ASP A 247 -14.57 -15.40 -1.10
N ILE A 248 -14.39 -16.09 -2.23
CA ILE A 248 -14.02 -15.46 -3.50
C ILE A 248 -15.30 -15.13 -4.27
N ILE A 249 -15.60 -13.83 -4.36
CA ILE A 249 -16.64 -13.30 -5.24
C ILE A 249 -15.95 -12.54 -6.37
N THR A 250 -16.11 -13.00 -7.62
CA THR A 250 -15.48 -12.39 -8.81
C THR A 250 -16.50 -11.81 -9.80
N CYS A 251 -17.78 -11.89 -9.49
CA CYS A 251 -18.86 -11.37 -10.32
C CYS A 251 -20.03 -10.91 -9.45
N TRP A 252 -20.96 -10.19 -10.06
CA TRP A 252 -22.15 -9.66 -9.43
C TRP A 252 -23.34 -9.70 -10.41
N ASN A 253 -24.56 -9.58 -9.91
CA ASN A 253 -25.77 -9.71 -10.74
C ASN A 253 -26.04 -8.42 -11.53
N LYS A 254 -25.75 -8.42 -12.84
CA LYS A 254 -25.91 -7.24 -13.71
C LYS A 254 -27.35 -6.81 -13.96
N ASN A 255 -28.34 -7.63 -13.60
CA ASN A 255 -29.76 -7.36 -13.87
C ASN A 255 -30.46 -6.59 -12.73
N ARG A 256 -29.77 -6.31 -11.63
CA ARG A 256 -30.31 -5.59 -10.47
C ARG A 256 -30.03 -4.10 -10.55
N GLN A 257 -30.88 -3.30 -9.90
CA GLN A 257 -30.63 -1.87 -9.78
C GLN A 257 -29.38 -1.64 -8.93
N THR A 258 -28.32 -1.10 -9.54
CA THR A 258 -26.98 -1.17 -8.97
C THR A 258 -26.33 0.20 -8.79
N GLY A 259 -25.80 0.47 -7.61
CA GLY A 259 -24.86 1.56 -7.36
C GLY A 259 -23.40 1.10 -7.46
N LEU A 260 -22.49 2.02 -7.78
CA LEU A 260 -21.05 1.80 -7.65
C LEU A 260 -20.53 2.45 -6.38
N LEU A 261 -19.65 1.77 -5.66
CA LEU A 261 -18.84 2.35 -4.59
C LEU A 261 -17.35 2.30 -4.95
N LEU A 262 -16.68 3.44 -4.81
CA LEU A 262 -15.24 3.59 -4.91
C LEU A 262 -14.61 3.75 -3.53
N THR A 263 -13.45 3.14 -3.35
CA THR A 263 -12.61 3.29 -2.15
C THR A 263 -11.18 3.61 -2.55
N GLU A 264 -10.35 4.03 -1.61
CA GLU A 264 -8.95 4.32 -1.88
C GLU A 264 -8.10 3.07 -2.18
N ASP A 265 -8.58 1.86 -1.91
CA ASP A 265 -7.83 0.61 -2.17
C ASP A 265 -7.89 0.18 -3.65
N ASP A 266 -8.92 0.63 -4.39
CA ASP A 266 -9.04 0.37 -5.83
C ASP A 266 -9.71 1.52 -6.60
N MET A 267 -8.88 2.33 -7.26
CA MET A 267 -9.31 3.51 -8.04
C MET A 267 -9.56 3.20 -9.53
N LEU A 268 -9.72 1.93 -9.92
CA LEU A 268 -10.01 1.52 -11.30
C LEU A 268 -11.25 0.61 -11.38
N PRO A 269 -12.46 1.18 -11.28
CA PRO A 269 -13.71 0.42 -11.20
C PRO A 269 -14.12 -0.26 -12.52
N GLU A 270 -13.42 -0.03 -13.64
CA GLU A 270 -13.86 -0.45 -14.98
C GLU A 270 -14.05 -1.97 -15.09
N PHE A 271 -13.32 -2.77 -14.31
CA PHE A 271 -13.49 -4.23 -14.28
C PHE A 271 -14.83 -4.67 -13.64
N LEU A 272 -15.47 -3.79 -12.87
CA LEU A 272 -16.80 -4.01 -12.31
C LEU A 272 -17.89 -3.79 -13.37
N GLY A 273 -17.60 -3.02 -14.42
CA GLY A 273 -18.43 -2.87 -15.61
C GLY A 273 -18.36 -1.46 -16.20
N THR A 274 -18.02 -1.34 -17.48
CA THR A 274 -18.26 -0.17 -18.35
C THR A 274 -18.23 -0.62 -19.83
N PRO A 275 -19.00 -0.01 -20.76
CA PRO A 275 -20.10 0.94 -20.54
C PRO A 275 -21.45 0.24 -20.29
N THR A 276 -21.48 -1.09 -20.18
CA THR A 276 -22.68 -1.94 -20.35
C THR A 276 -23.64 -2.00 -19.17
N ASN A 277 -23.36 -1.32 -18.05
CA ASN A 277 -24.13 -1.47 -16.82
C ASN A 277 -24.54 -0.07 -16.34
N ASP A 278 -25.81 0.29 -16.52
CA ASP A 278 -26.47 1.53 -16.11
C ASP A 278 -26.41 1.72 -14.57
N PHE A 279 -25.22 1.95 -14.01
CA PHE A 279 -25.06 2.26 -12.60
C PHE A 279 -25.96 3.46 -12.26
N ARG A 280 -26.87 3.30 -11.31
CA ARG A 280 -27.84 4.33 -10.92
C ARG A 280 -27.17 5.49 -10.21
N CYS A 281 -26.09 5.21 -9.50
CA CYS A 281 -25.36 6.16 -8.68
C CYS A 281 -23.89 5.76 -8.52
N CYS A 282 -23.06 6.70 -8.10
CA CYS A 282 -21.66 6.46 -7.77
C CYS A 282 -21.30 7.13 -6.45
N ALA A 283 -20.79 6.36 -5.50
CA ALA A 283 -20.32 6.86 -4.21
C ALA A 283 -18.81 6.70 -4.06
N ILE A 284 -18.20 7.58 -3.26
CA ILE A 284 -16.85 7.42 -2.72
C ILE A 284 -16.94 7.31 -1.20
N LEU A 285 -16.34 6.26 -0.66
CA LEU A 285 -16.03 6.15 0.76
C LEU A 285 -14.51 6.23 0.92
N ASN A 286 -14.01 7.34 1.44
CA ASN A 286 -12.59 7.52 1.70
C ASN A 286 -12.28 7.19 3.17
N SER A 287 -11.58 6.08 3.40
CA SER A 287 -11.19 5.62 4.73
C SER A 287 -9.71 5.88 5.05
N SER A 288 -9.01 6.66 4.21
CA SER A 288 -7.56 6.85 4.34
C SER A 288 -7.11 7.51 5.64
N ASN A 289 -7.95 8.36 6.23
CA ASN A 289 -7.68 8.96 7.55
C ASN A 289 -7.56 7.92 8.67
N HIS A 290 -8.12 6.71 8.47
CA HIS A 290 -8.08 5.62 9.44
C HIS A 290 -6.89 4.65 9.22
N ARG A 291 -5.97 4.95 8.28
CA ARG A 291 -4.71 4.19 8.12
C ARG A 291 -3.85 4.16 9.38
N SER A 292 -3.97 5.19 10.20
CA SER A 292 -3.31 5.31 11.49
C SER A 292 -4.36 5.73 12.53
N PRO A 293 -4.30 5.20 13.77
CA PRO A 293 -5.21 5.63 14.84
C PRO A 293 -5.12 7.13 15.17
N ILE A 294 -4.02 7.79 14.80
CA ILE A 294 -3.78 9.23 15.06
C ILE A 294 -3.88 10.10 13.79
N GLY A 295 -4.39 9.55 12.69
CA GLY A 295 -4.60 10.25 11.42
C GLY A 295 -3.42 10.12 10.45
N ILE A 296 -3.48 10.85 9.33
CA ILE A 296 -2.45 10.86 8.28
C ILE A 296 -1.98 12.28 7.98
N SER A 297 -0.83 12.41 7.32
CA SER A 297 -0.29 13.71 6.92
C SER A 297 -1.16 14.37 5.83
N LYS A 298 -1.14 15.70 5.78
CA LYS A 298 -1.87 16.49 4.76
C LYS A 298 -1.48 16.09 3.34
N GLN A 299 -0.23 15.72 3.11
CA GLN A 299 0.26 15.31 1.79
C GLN A 299 -0.33 13.96 1.37
N VAL A 300 -0.41 13.00 2.30
CA VAL A 300 -1.07 11.70 2.03
C VAL A 300 -2.55 11.93 1.74
N ALA A 301 -3.25 12.68 2.60
CA ALA A 301 -4.67 12.98 2.40
C ALA A 301 -4.94 13.66 1.04
N ALA A 302 -4.12 14.65 0.66
CA ALA A 302 -4.22 15.32 -0.64
C ALA A 302 -3.98 14.38 -1.82
N PHE A 303 -3.01 13.46 -1.73
CA PHE A 303 -2.74 12.49 -2.78
C PHE A 303 -3.90 11.49 -2.93
N VAL A 304 -4.42 10.94 -1.83
CA VAL A 304 -5.55 10.00 -1.88
C VAL A 304 -6.79 10.68 -2.46
N ASN A 305 -7.14 11.86 -1.94
CA ASN A 305 -8.29 12.62 -2.42
C ASN A 305 -8.16 12.94 -3.91
N GLY A 306 -7.00 13.41 -4.37
CA GLY A 306 -6.79 13.70 -5.79
C GLY A 306 -6.92 12.45 -6.69
N GLY A 307 -6.47 11.29 -6.22
CA GLY A 307 -6.60 10.03 -6.96
C GLY A 307 -8.04 9.54 -7.06
N LEU A 308 -8.80 9.68 -5.97
CA LEU A 308 -10.24 9.40 -5.95
C LEU A 308 -11.00 10.34 -6.90
N GLN A 309 -10.66 11.62 -6.94
CA GLN A 309 -11.27 12.56 -7.89
C GLN A 309 -10.91 12.26 -9.35
N ASP A 310 -9.65 11.89 -9.63
CA ASP A 310 -9.20 11.50 -10.98
C ASP A 310 -9.96 10.25 -11.45
N SER A 311 -10.09 9.23 -10.58
CA SER A 311 -10.86 8.02 -10.84
C SER A 311 -12.32 8.33 -11.14
N LEU A 312 -12.99 9.07 -10.25
CA LEU A 312 -14.39 9.44 -10.42
C LEU A 312 -14.62 10.24 -11.71
N THR A 313 -13.77 11.24 -12.00
CA THR A 313 -13.89 12.06 -13.20
C THR A 313 -13.77 11.21 -14.47
N ASN A 314 -12.87 10.24 -14.49
CA ASN A 314 -12.72 9.33 -15.62
C ASN A 314 -13.91 8.37 -15.73
N PHE A 315 -14.40 7.86 -14.60
CA PHE A 315 -15.54 6.95 -14.56
C PHE A 315 -16.84 7.63 -15.01
N LEU A 316 -17.17 8.81 -14.50
CA LEU A 316 -18.38 9.56 -14.87
C LEU A 316 -18.41 9.93 -16.36
N ARG A 317 -17.25 10.11 -16.98
CA ARG A 317 -17.14 10.31 -18.45
C ARG A 317 -17.61 9.10 -19.24
N LEU A 318 -17.44 7.89 -18.68
CA LEU A 318 -17.80 6.63 -19.33
C LEU A 318 -19.25 6.19 -19.06
N THR A 319 -19.82 6.59 -17.91
CA THR A 319 -21.12 6.08 -17.45
C THR A 319 -22.27 7.08 -17.50
N GLN A 320 -22.00 8.37 -17.72
CA GLN A 320 -23.02 9.43 -17.81
C GLN A 320 -23.94 9.54 -16.57
N ILE A 321 -23.47 9.08 -15.40
CA ILE A 321 -24.22 9.21 -14.13
C ILE A 321 -24.42 10.71 -13.81
N PRO A 322 -25.66 11.16 -13.52
CA PRO A 322 -25.95 12.53 -13.13
C PRO A 322 -25.19 12.96 -11.87
N GLN A 323 -24.79 14.24 -11.78
CA GLN A 323 -24.00 14.76 -10.65
C GLN A 323 -24.74 14.67 -9.31
N ASP A 324 -26.07 14.80 -9.30
CA ASP A 324 -26.92 14.63 -8.12
C ASP A 324 -27.01 13.17 -7.63
N HIS A 325 -26.60 12.21 -8.46
CA HIS A 325 -26.46 10.80 -8.10
C HIS A 325 -25.01 10.42 -7.75
N VAL A 326 -24.16 11.41 -7.49
CA VAL A 326 -22.79 11.23 -7.03
C VAL A 326 -22.65 11.70 -5.59
N PHE A 327 -22.06 10.87 -4.74
CA PHE A 327 -21.84 11.21 -3.33
C PHE A 327 -20.44 10.86 -2.87
N GLN A 328 -19.86 11.71 -2.02
CA GLN A 328 -18.53 11.50 -1.48
C GLN A 328 -18.55 11.75 0.02
N THR A 329 -17.95 10.85 0.78
CA THR A 329 -17.86 11.02 2.22
C THR A 329 -16.72 10.20 2.83
N GLU A 330 -16.34 10.58 4.04
CA GLU A 330 -15.50 9.78 4.94
C GLU A 330 -16.34 9.07 6.01
N SER A 331 -17.65 9.31 6.05
CA SER A 331 -18.57 8.80 7.08
C SER A 331 -19.46 7.69 6.54
N VAL A 332 -19.34 6.50 7.12
CA VAL A 332 -20.20 5.34 6.82
C VAL A 332 -21.67 5.66 7.05
N ASP A 333 -22.01 6.35 8.14
CA ASP A 333 -23.41 6.71 8.45
C ASP A 333 -24.00 7.66 7.40
N ARG A 334 -23.23 8.67 6.96
CA ARG A 334 -23.70 9.59 5.91
C ARG A 334 -23.88 8.87 4.57
N LEU A 335 -23.01 7.92 4.26
CA LEU A 335 -23.15 7.10 3.05
C LEU A 335 -24.42 6.24 3.11
N ALA A 336 -24.66 5.53 4.22
CA ALA A 336 -25.85 4.73 4.39
C ALA A 336 -27.14 5.57 4.29
N LEU A 337 -27.17 6.74 4.93
CA LEU A 337 -28.30 7.69 4.84
C LEU A 337 -28.55 8.22 3.42
N TRP A 338 -27.50 8.36 2.62
CA TRP A 338 -27.63 8.75 1.22
C TRP A 338 -28.11 7.59 0.36
N LEU A 339 -27.53 6.39 0.52
CA LEU A 339 -27.93 5.18 -0.21
C LEU A 339 -29.38 4.78 0.05
N ALA A 340 -29.89 5.01 1.26
CA ALA A 340 -31.31 4.82 1.59
C ALA A 340 -32.28 5.67 0.75
N LYS A 341 -31.79 6.72 0.08
CA LYS A 341 -32.58 7.62 -0.77
C LYS A 341 -32.42 7.31 -2.26
N VAL A 342 -31.50 6.43 -2.62
CA VAL A 342 -31.27 6.02 -4.00
C VAL A 342 -32.04 4.72 -4.26
N ASP A 343 -32.73 4.64 -5.40
CA ASP A 343 -33.43 3.43 -5.83
C ASP A 343 -32.43 2.39 -6.37
N ILE A 344 -31.80 1.64 -5.45
CA ILE A 344 -30.89 0.53 -5.76
C ILE A 344 -31.22 -0.69 -4.90
N GLU A 345 -30.96 -1.87 -5.45
CA GLU A 345 -31.09 -3.15 -4.77
C GLU A 345 -29.74 -3.67 -4.28
N GLN A 346 -28.65 -3.21 -4.90
CA GLN A 346 -27.29 -3.58 -4.53
C GLN A 346 -26.30 -2.45 -4.79
N ILE A 347 -25.18 -2.49 -4.08
CA ILE A 347 -24.02 -1.64 -4.33
C ILE A 347 -22.78 -2.51 -4.56
N VAL A 348 -22.08 -2.26 -5.66
CA VAL A 348 -20.90 -3.03 -6.06
C VAL A 348 -19.64 -2.24 -5.74
N VAL A 349 -18.66 -2.90 -5.15
CA VAL A 349 -17.37 -2.33 -4.78
C VAL A 349 -16.26 -3.28 -5.15
N ALA A 350 -15.10 -2.75 -5.56
CA ALA A 350 -13.91 -3.57 -5.68
C ALA A 350 -13.49 -4.07 -4.28
N TYR A 351 -13.05 -5.32 -4.17
CA TYR A 351 -12.66 -5.90 -2.89
C TYR A 351 -11.53 -5.08 -2.24
N ALA A 352 -11.82 -4.49 -1.07
CA ALA A 352 -10.81 -3.86 -0.22
C ALA A 352 -10.13 -4.93 0.63
N PRO A 353 -8.80 -5.12 0.53
CA PRO A 353 -8.05 -6.03 1.39
C PRO A 353 -8.07 -5.58 2.85
N VAL A 354 -7.66 -6.47 3.77
CA VAL A 354 -7.50 -6.18 5.22
C VAL A 354 -6.86 -4.81 5.44
N GLY A 355 -7.61 -3.95 6.14
CA GLY A 355 -7.26 -2.55 6.37
C GLY A 355 -8.48 -1.65 6.57
N PRO A 356 -8.26 -0.32 6.65
CA PRO A 356 -9.31 0.63 7.03
C PRO A 356 -10.53 0.67 6.10
N ALA A 357 -10.31 0.56 4.79
CA ALA A 357 -11.41 0.50 3.83
C ALA A 357 -12.27 -0.75 4.05
N GLN A 358 -11.67 -1.91 4.33
CA GLN A 358 -12.40 -3.14 4.63
C GLN A 358 -13.19 -3.02 5.94
N GLU A 359 -12.60 -2.44 6.98
CA GLU A 359 -13.30 -2.15 8.25
C GLU A 359 -14.51 -1.22 8.05
N ALA A 360 -14.37 -0.18 7.20
CA ALA A 360 -15.45 0.74 6.89
C ALA A 360 -16.56 0.07 6.06
N LEU A 361 -16.20 -0.83 5.13
CA LEU A 361 -17.15 -1.64 4.37
C LEU A 361 -17.92 -2.64 5.26
N ASP A 362 -17.27 -3.27 6.24
CA ASP A 362 -17.95 -4.15 7.21
C ASP A 362 -19.01 -3.39 8.02
N LEU A 363 -18.69 -2.17 8.45
CA LEU A 363 -19.65 -1.31 9.13
C LEU A 363 -20.79 -0.90 8.18
N LEU A 364 -20.48 -0.58 6.92
CA LEU A 364 -21.48 -0.24 5.92
C LEU A 364 -22.44 -1.40 5.66
N ASP A 365 -21.93 -2.64 5.55
CA ASP A 365 -22.76 -3.84 5.39
C ASP A 365 -23.84 -3.95 6.47
N THR A 366 -23.45 -3.73 7.72
CA THR A 366 -24.38 -3.77 8.87
C THR A 366 -25.47 -2.69 8.75
N LYS A 367 -25.16 -1.54 8.15
CA LYS A 367 -26.07 -0.41 7.96
C LYS A 367 -26.99 -0.58 6.75
N LEU A 368 -26.54 -1.30 5.72
CA LEU A 368 -27.31 -1.56 4.51
C LEU A 368 -28.29 -2.73 4.65
N LEU A 369 -27.99 -3.71 5.51
CA LEU A 369 -28.87 -4.86 5.78
C LEU A 369 -30.34 -4.48 6.07
N PRO A 370 -30.65 -3.54 6.99
CA PRO A 370 -32.04 -3.13 7.24
C PRO A 370 -32.69 -2.34 6.09
N LEU A 371 -31.90 -1.86 5.13
CA LEU A 371 -32.40 -1.16 3.94
C LEU A 371 -32.69 -2.13 2.77
N GLY A 372 -32.35 -3.41 2.91
CA GLY A 372 -32.49 -4.39 1.82
C GLY A 372 -31.53 -4.14 0.64
N ILE A 373 -30.43 -3.42 0.87
CA ILE A 373 -29.39 -3.15 -0.13
C ILE A 373 -28.24 -4.13 0.09
N ASP A 374 -27.97 -5.00 -0.88
CA ASP A 374 -26.84 -5.93 -0.79
C ASP A 374 -25.54 -5.24 -1.21
N MET A 375 -24.47 -5.36 -0.42
CA MET A 375 -23.13 -4.98 -0.90
C MET A 375 -22.42 -6.18 -1.53
N VAL A 376 -21.93 -6.01 -2.75
CA VAL A 376 -21.17 -7.03 -3.47
C VAL A 376 -19.72 -6.58 -3.61
N ARG A 377 -18.83 -7.26 -2.89
CA ARG A 377 -17.38 -6.99 -2.89
C ARG A 377 -16.68 -7.88 -3.91
N VAL A 378 -16.28 -7.32 -5.04
CA VAL A 378 -15.76 -8.08 -6.18
C VAL A 378 -14.24 -8.10 -6.15
N LEU A 379 -13.67 -9.29 -5.92
CA LEU A 379 -12.25 -9.53 -5.94
C LEU A 379 -11.75 -9.59 -7.39
N ARG A 380 -10.62 -8.94 -7.65
CA ARG A 380 -9.93 -9.05 -8.95
C ARG A 380 -9.47 -10.49 -9.17
N ARG A 381 -9.62 -10.97 -10.40
CA ARG A 381 -9.27 -12.36 -10.77
C ARG A 381 -7.81 -12.69 -10.44
N GLU A 382 -6.90 -11.73 -10.58
CA GLU A 382 -5.49 -11.97 -10.36
C GLU A 382 -5.16 -12.17 -8.88
N ASP A 383 -5.87 -11.48 -8.00
CA ASP A 383 -5.78 -11.71 -6.55
C ASP A 383 -6.41 -13.04 -6.16
N SER A 384 -7.57 -13.39 -6.73
CA SER A 384 -8.23 -14.67 -6.44
C SER A 384 -7.39 -15.88 -6.84
N ILE A 385 -6.55 -15.74 -7.87
CA ILE A 385 -5.57 -16.73 -8.28
C ILE A 385 -4.35 -16.71 -7.35
N ALA A 386 -3.79 -15.53 -7.05
CA ALA A 386 -2.50 -15.43 -6.39
C ALA A 386 -2.57 -15.60 -4.87
N TRP A 387 -3.51 -14.92 -4.19
CA TRP A 387 -3.56 -14.86 -2.73
C TRP A 387 -3.68 -16.22 -2.03
N PRO A 388 -4.42 -17.22 -2.54
CA PRO A 388 -4.46 -18.57 -1.95
C PRO A 388 -3.10 -19.25 -1.84
N HIS A 389 -2.09 -18.79 -2.60
CA HIS A 389 -0.73 -19.33 -2.52
C HIS A 389 0.17 -18.60 -1.49
N ALA A 390 -0.29 -17.52 -0.85
CA ALA A 390 0.45 -16.75 0.15
C ALA A 390 0.41 -17.36 1.56
N THR A 391 0.42 -18.70 1.66
CA THR A 391 0.28 -19.44 2.91
C THR A 391 1.60 -19.68 3.64
N LYS A 392 2.72 -19.72 2.91
CA LYS A 392 4.09 -19.96 3.40
C LYS A 392 4.98 -18.74 3.09
N GLY A 393 6.31 -18.90 3.12
CA GLY A 393 7.24 -17.82 2.76
C GLY A 393 7.25 -17.49 1.26
N PHE A 394 7.68 -16.27 0.91
CA PHE A 394 7.68 -15.75 -0.46
C PHE A 394 8.38 -16.64 -1.48
N PHE A 395 9.45 -17.36 -1.13
CA PHE A 395 10.14 -18.22 -2.10
C PHE A 395 9.25 -19.36 -2.63
N LYS A 396 8.34 -19.91 -1.81
CA LYS A 396 7.34 -20.88 -2.28
C LYS A 396 6.26 -20.23 -3.16
N PHE A 397 5.90 -18.99 -2.84
CA PHE A 397 5.01 -18.20 -3.69
C PHE A 397 5.66 -17.86 -5.04
N LYS A 398 6.96 -17.54 -5.03
CA LYS A 398 7.77 -17.19 -6.20
C LYS A 398 7.74 -18.30 -7.26
N GLU A 399 7.77 -19.56 -6.84
CA GLU A 399 7.68 -20.72 -7.76
C GLU A 399 6.41 -20.73 -8.61
N LYS A 400 5.33 -20.07 -8.16
CA LYS A 400 4.05 -19.96 -8.88
C LYS A 400 3.97 -18.77 -9.83
N ILE A 401 4.89 -17.80 -9.75
CA ILE A 401 4.89 -16.59 -10.59
C ILE A 401 4.79 -16.89 -12.10
N PRO A 402 5.54 -17.85 -12.69
CA PRO A 402 5.39 -18.17 -14.10
C PRO A 402 3.97 -18.62 -14.49
N SER A 403 3.25 -19.30 -13.59
CA SER A 403 1.84 -19.69 -13.82
C SER A 403 0.94 -18.46 -13.79
N PHE A 404 1.06 -17.62 -12.76
CA PHE A 404 0.26 -16.39 -12.64
C PHE A 404 0.41 -15.49 -13.87
N LEU A 405 1.63 -15.34 -14.39
CA LEU A 405 1.89 -14.56 -15.61
C LEU A 405 1.21 -15.15 -16.85
N LYS A 406 1.13 -16.48 -16.98
CA LYS A 406 0.39 -17.13 -18.07
C LYS A 406 -1.10 -16.84 -17.94
N ASP A 407 -1.65 -16.92 -16.73
CA ASP A 407 -3.07 -16.66 -16.48
C ASP A 407 -3.46 -15.20 -16.74
N ILE A 408 -2.57 -14.26 -16.42
CA ILE A 408 -2.71 -12.83 -16.73
C ILE A 408 -2.71 -12.60 -18.26
N ASN A 409 -1.85 -13.30 -19.01
CA ASN A 409 -1.77 -13.15 -20.46
C ASN A 409 -2.93 -13.81 -21.22
N ASN A 410 -3.42 -14.95 -20.74
CA ASN A 410 -4.50 -15.69 -21.39
C ASN A 410 -5.85 -14.94 -21.34
N CYS A 411 -6.09 -14.14 -20.31
CA CYS A 411 -7.29 -13.29 -20.21
C CYS A 411 -7.44 -12.25 -21.34
N ILE A 412 -6.33 -11.87 -21.97
CA ILE A 412 -6.32 -10.84 -23.01
C ILE A 412 -6.88 -11.40 -24.31
N LYS A 413 -6.64 -12.69 -24.60
CA LYS A 413 -7.11 -13.36 -25.82
C LYS A 413 -8.61 -13.68 -25.81
N THR A 414 -9.25 -13.62 -24.64
CA THR A 414 -10.69 -13.86 -24.47
C THR A 414 -11.50 -12.59 -24.34
N ALA A 415 -10.85 -11.42 -24.28
CA ALA A 415 -11.50 -10.11 -24.12
C ALA A 415 -11.30 -9.17 -25.34
N THR A 416 -10.65 -9.67 -26.41
CA THR A 416 -10.64 -9.12 -27.77
C THR A 416 -11.40 -10.05 -28.67
#